data_AF-A0A7U3WBM6-F1
#
_entry.id   AF-A0A7U3WBM6-F1
#
_cell.length_a   1.000
_cell.length_b   1.000
_cell.length_c   1.000
_cell.angle_alpha   90.00
_cell.angle_beta   90.00
_cell.angle_gamma   90.00
#
_symmetry.space_group_name_H-M   'P 1'
#
loop_
_entity.id
_entity.type
_entity.pdbx_description
1 polymer ?
#
loop_
_entity_poly.entity_id
_entity_poly.type
_entity_poly.pdbx_seq_one_letter_code
_entity_poly.pdbx_strand_id
1 'polypeptide(L)'
;MHTEGDIWVCRSCENEESRNSKAEAAMETRDGQRDDGAPAVADATQSSDETMQEPCPTEDCDSDRAYYEILPKPGGSYEVRLFTCVECGHKWRES
;
A
#
# COMPACT_ATOMS: atom_id res chain seq x y z
N MET A 1 4.14 9.44 -28.16
CA MET A 1 4.85 9.02 -29.38
C MET A 1 3.88 8.99 -30.55
N HIS A 2 4.39 8.91 -31.78
CA HIS A 2 3.59 8.67 -32.99
C HIS A 2 4.30 7.65 -33.88
N THR A 3 3.56 7.02 -34.77
CA THR A 3 4.09 6.01 -35.68
C THR A 3 4.48 6.62 -37.01
N GLU A 4 5.68 6.34 -37.48
CA GLU A 4 6.11 6.59 -38.86
C GLU A 4 6.54 5.25 -39.46
N GLY A 5 5.62 4.56 -40.16
CA GLY A 5 5.85 3.20 -40.63
C GLY A 5 6.15 2.24 -39.46
N ASP A 6 7.35 1.67 -39.47
CA ASP A 6 7.86 0.67 -38.52
C ASP A 6 8.64 1.29 -37.35
N ILE A 7 8.57 2.60 -37.11
CA ILE A 7 9.21 3.27 -35.96
C ILE A 7 8.23 4.07 -35.10
N TRP A 8 8.49 4.08 -33.80
CA TRP A 8 7.90 4.98 -32.81
C TRP A 8 8.76 6.22 -32.67
N VAL A 9 8.19 7.39 -32.91
CA VAL A 9 8.90 8.67 -32.81
C VAL A 9 8.33 9.51 -31.66
N CYS A 10 9.23 9.99 -30.79
CA CYS A 10 8.87 10.93 -29.73
C CYS A 10 8.59 12.32 -30.32
N ARG A 11 7.41 12.88 -30.04
CA ARG A 11 7.02 14.22 -30.54
C ARG A 11 7.79 15.37 -29.88
N SER A 12 8.46 15.12 -28.75
CA SER A 12 9.08 16.17 -27.94
C SER A 12 10.60 16.20 -28.02
N CYS A 13 11.24 15.08 -28.37
CA CYS A 13 12.70 14.97 -28.44
C CYS A 13 13.20 14.16 -29.64
N GLU A 14 12.30 13.77 -30.55
CA GLU A 14 12.64 13.11 -31.82
C GLU A 14 13.31 11.73 -31.67
N ASN A 15 13.39 11.17 -30.45
CA ASN A 15 13.94 9.84 -30.25
C ASN A 15 13.09 8.77 -30.94
N GLU A 16 13.76 7.85 -31.64
CA GLU A 16 13.18 6.79 -32.44
C GLU A 16 13.36 5.42 -31.77
N GLU A 17 12.35 4.56 -31.87
CA GLU A 17 12.42 3.16 -31.46
C GLU A 17 11.75 2.26 -32.50
N SER A 18 12.33 1.10 -32.81
CA SER A 18 11.74 0.14 -33.76
C SER A 18 10.44 -0.46 -33.23
N ARG A 19 9.40 -0.50 -34.06
CA ARG A 19 8.14 -1.17 -33.75
C ARG A 19 8.30 -2.68 -33.84
N ASN A 20 7.66 -3.37 -32.90
CA ASN A 20 7.57 -4.82 -32.91
C ASN A 20 6.16 -5.25 -33.35
N SER A 21 5.95 -5.30 -34.67
CA SER A 21 4.67 -5.65 -35.28
C SER A 21 4.13 -7.02 -34.84
N LYS A 22 5.03 -7.96 -34.51
CA LYS A 22 4.66 -9.28 -33.99
C LYS A 22 4.11 -9.19 -32.57
N ALA A 23 4.73 -8.40 -31.70
CA ALA A 23 4.24 -8.18 -30.34
C ALA A 23 2.91 -7.40 -30.37
N GLU A 24 2.79 -6.41 -31.23
CA GLU A 24 1.55 -5.66 -31.43
C GLU A 24 0.40 -6.55 -31.90
N ALA A 25 0.64 -7.46 -32.87
CA ALA A 25 -0.36 -8.40 -33.36
C ALA A 25 -0.75 -9.48 -32.35
N ALA A 26 0.09 -9.75 -31.35
CA ALA A 26 -0.18 -10.70 -30.28
C ALA A 26 -0.98 -10.09 -29.11
N MET A 27 -1.23 -8.78 -29.12
CA MET A 27 -2.03 -8.12 -28.09
C MET A 27 -3.51 -8.44 -28.32
N GLU A 28 -4.14 -9.13 -27.37
CA GLU A 28 -5.55 -9.49 -27.43
C GLU A 28 -6.42 -8.44 -26.71
N THR A 29 -7.58 -8.12 -27.29
CA THR A 29 -8.65 -7.42 -26.57
C THR A 29 -9.32 -8.39 -25.59
N ARG A 30 -10.11 -7.86 -24.64
CA ARG A 30 -10.75 -8.58 -23.51
C ARG A 30 -11.23 -10.01 -23.77
N ASP A 31 -11.67 -10.34 -24.98
CA ASP A 31 -12.11 -11.67 -25.40
C ASP A 31 -11.05 -12.80 -25.23
N GLY A 32 -9.75 -12.47 -25.16
CA GLY A 32 -8.66 -13.43 -24.92
C GLY A 32 -8.13 -13.47 -23.47
N GLN A 33 -8.61 -12.57 -22.61
CA GLN A 33 -8.17 -12.55 -21.20
C GLN A 33 -8.80 -13.71 -20.44
N ARG A 34 -7.96 -14.53 -19.79
CA ARG A 34 -8.45 -15.56 -18.87
C ARG A 34 -9.02 -14.89 -17.62
N ASP A 35 -10.19 -15.34 -17.19
CA ASP A 35 -10.75 -14.98 -15.89
C ASP A 35 -10.07 -15.82 -14.80
N ASP A 36 -8.81 -15.49 -14.52
CA ASP A 36 -8.04 -16.08 -13.41
C ASP A 36 -8.48 -15.49 -12.05
N GLY A 37 -9.60 -14.77 -12.02
CA GLY A 37 -10.13 -14.07 -10.86
C GLY A 37 -9.41 -12.76 -10.56
N ALA A 38 -10.00 -11.96 -9.67
CA ALA A 38 -9.32 -10.77 -9.15
C ALA A 38 -8.09 -11.20 -8.35
N PRO A 39 -6.94 -10.51 -8.48
CA PRO A 39 -5.79 -10.77 -7.62
C PRO A 39 -6.18 -10.53 -6.16
N ALA A 40 -5.57 -11.27 -5.24
CA ALA A 40 -5.72 -11.00 -3.82
C ALA A 40 -5.22 -9.57 -3.53
N VAL A 41 -6.13 -8.71 -3.11
CA VAL A 41 -5.82 -7.36 -2.65
C VAL A 41 -5.78 -7.37 -1.13
N ALA A 42 -4.71 -6.81 -0.56
CA ALA A 42 -4.65 -6.60 0.88
C ALA A 42 -5.70 -5.55 1.27
N ASP A 43 -6.48 -5.84 2.31
CA ASP A 43 -7.41 -4.87 2.87
C ASP A 43 -6.63 -3.84 3.69
N ALA A 44 -6.38 -2.67 3.09
CA ALA A 44 -5.65 -1.58 3.73
C ALA A 44 -6.43 -0.91 4.88
N THR A 45 -7.66 -1.33 5.17
CA THR A 45 -8.42 -0.89 6.35
C THR A 45 -8.20 -1.78 7.57
N GLN A 46 -7.60 -2.95 7.40
CA GLN A 46 -7.11 -3.74 8.53
C GLN A 46 -5.85 -3.04 9.06
N SER A 47 -5.81 -2.80 10.37
CA SER A 47 -4.63 -2.23 11.05
C SER A 47 -3.41 -3.04 10.62
N SER A 48 -2.36 -2.37 10.16
CA SER A 48 -1.10 -3.05 9.93
C SER A 48 -0.70 -3.78 11.21
N ASP A 49 -0.15 -4.99 11.10
CA ASP A 49 0.47 -5.71 12.22
C ASP A 49 1.73 -4.97 12.75
N GLU A 50 1.87 -3.68 12.45
CA GLU A 50 2.95 -2.84 12.90
C GLU A 50 2.82 -2.61 14.40
N THR A 51 3.80 -3.15 15.10
CA THR A 51 4.02 -2.92 16.51
C THR A 51 5.24 -2.01 16.68
N MET A 52 5.31 -1.25 17.77
CA MET A 52 6.55 -0.60 18.21
C MET A 52 7.00 -1.09 19.59
N GLN A 53 8.23 -0.73 19.97
CA GLN A 53 8.72 -0.93 21.34
C GLN A 53 8.10 0.13 22.24
N GLU A 54 7.15 -0.28 23.09
CA GLU A 54 6.47 0.55 24.07
C GLU A 54 6.04 -0.34 25.25
N PRO A 55 6.59 -0.12 26.47
CA PRO A 55 6.32 -0.98 27.61
C PRO A 55 4.87 -0.87 28.09
N CYS A 56 4.26 -2.02 28.40
CA CYS A 56 2.90 -2.05 28.92
C CYS A 56 2.85 -1.41 30.32
N PRO A 57 1.92 -0.47 30.58
CA PRO A 57 1.81 0.17 31.89
C PRO A 57 1.12 -0.71 32.95
N THR A 58 0.71 -1.93 32.61
CA THR A 58 0.03 -2.83 33.54
C THR A 58 1.06 -3.59 34.37
N GLU A 59 0.97 -3.54 35.69
CA GLU A 59 1.94 -4.19 36.61
C GLU A 59 2.01 -5.72 36.44
N ASP A 60 0.94 -6.35 35.96
CA ASP A 60 0.85 -7.79 35.70
C ASP A 60 1.26 -8.19 34.27
N CYS A 61 1.89 -7.30 33.49
CA CYS A 61 2.25 -7.54 32.10
C CYS A 61 3.61 -6.93 31.73
N ASP A 62 4.60 -7.78 31.44
CA ASP A 62 5.97 -7.38 31.11
C ASP A 62 6.21 -7.12 29.60
N SER A 63 5.17 -7.10 28.77
CA SER A 63 5.30 -6.83 27.32
C SER A 63 5.97 -5.48 27.03
N ASP A 64 6.96 -5.52 26.16
CA ASP A 64 7.69 -4.37 25.62
C ASP A 64 7.19 -3.93 24.23
N ARG A 65 6.13 -4.56 23.71
CA ARG A 65 5.55 -4.24 22.38
C ARG A 65 4.08 -3.82 22.45
N ALA A 66 3.73 -2.86 21.59
CA ALA A 66 2.35 -2.40 21.41
C ALA A 66 2.02 -2.10 19.94
N TYR A 67 0.79 -2.39 19.53
CA TYR A 67 0.19 -1.77 18.35
C TYR A 67 -0.12 -0.30 18.62
N TYR A 68 -0.12 0.54 17.59
CA TYR A 68 -0.46 1.96 17.75
C TYR A 68 -1.44 2.44 16.67
N GLU A 69 -2.37 3.29 17.08
CA GLU A 69 -3.32 3.95 16.20
C GLU A 69 -3.19 5.47 16.39
N ILE A 70 -3.16 6.23 15.29
CA ILE A 70 -3.16 7.69 15.33
C ILE A 70 -4.62 8.17 15.29
N LEU A 71 -5.07 8.82 16.36
CA LEU A 71 -6.41 9.36 16.48
C LEU A 71 -6.41 10.89 16.48
N PRO A 72 -7.37 11.54 15.81
CA PRO A 72 -7.54 12.98 15.92
C PRO A 72 -8.01 13.35 17.34
N LYS A 73 -7.46 14.41 17.94
CA LYS A 73 -8.08 14.99 19.14
C LYS A 73 -9.48 15.51 18.80
N PRO A 74 -10.45 15.39 19.74
CA PRO A 74 -11.68 16.17 19.67
C PRO A 74 -11.33 17.65 19.55
N GLY A 75 -11.68 18.30 18.43
CA GLY A 75 -11.33 19.71 18.17
C GLY A 75 -10.11 19.95 17.26
N GLY A 76 -9.48 18.91 16.73
CA GLY A 76 -8.78 18.98 15.44
C GLY A 76 -7.36 19.58 15.39
N SER A 77 -6.63 19.70 16.50
CA SER A 77 -5.29 20.34 16.46
C SER A 77 -4.10 19.42 16.74
N TYR A 78 -4.28 18.22 17.30
CA TYR A 78 -3.17 17.30 17.55
C TYR A 78 -3.57 15.84 17.36
N GLU A 79 -2.64 15.06 16.82
CA GLU A 79 -2.66 13.61 16.72
C GLU A 79 -2.32 13.00 18.10
N VAL A 80 -3.15 12.08 18.61
CA VAL A 80 -2.85 11.31 19.83
C VAL A 80 -2.66 9.86 19.43
N ARG A 81 -1.56 9.26 19.89
CA ARG A 81 -1.34 7.82 19.75
C ARG A 81 -2.13 7.07 20.81
N LEU A 82 -2.91 6.09 20.37
CA LEU A 82 -3.52 5.08 21.22
C LEU A 82 -2.73 3.78 21.05
N PHE A 83 -2.13 3.31 22.12
CA PHE A 83 -1.40 2.06 22.15
C PHE A 83 -2.31 0.90 22.56
N THR A 84 -2.02 -0.30 22.06
CA THR A 84 -2.64 -1.56 22.48
C THR A 84 -1.56 -2.61 22.72
N CYS A 85 -1.44 -3.14 23.94
CA CYS A 85 -0.45 -4.16 24.27
C CYS A 85 -0.68 -5.41 23.42
N VAL A 86 0.39 -5.98 22.86
CA VAL A 86 0.30 -7.18 22.03
C VAL A 86 -0.04 -8.44 22.84
N GLU A 87 0.29 -8.46 24.14
CA GLU A 87 0.06 -9.62 25.01
C GLU A 87 -1.26 -9.52 25.78
N CYS A 88 -1.46 -8.45 26.55
CA CYS A 88 -2.63 -8.33 27.44
C CYS A 88 -3.79 -7.53 26.82
N GLY A 89 -3.59 -6.89 25.67
CA GLY A 89 -4.62 -6.08 25.00
C GLY A 89 -4.99 -4.78 25.71
N HIS A 90 -4.31 -4.40 26.79
CA HIS A 90 -4.53 -3.13 27.48
C HIS A 90 -4.33 -1.96 26.52
N LYS A 91 -5.21 -0.95 26.58
CA LYS A 91 -5.13 0.25 25.73
C LYS A 91 -4.77 1.48 26.56
N TRP A 92 -3.77 2.24 26.15
CA TRP A 92 -3.33 3.47 26.83
C TRP A 92 -2.93 4.56 25.83
N ARG A 93 -2.81 5.79 26.32
CA ARG A 93 -2.32 6.92 25.53
C ARG A 93 -0.92 7.30 25.98
N GLU A 94 -0.13 7.83 25.05
CA GLU A 94 1.12 8.51 25.39
C GLU A 94 0.86 9.59 26.45
N SER A 95 1.67 9.60 27.51
CA SER A 95 1.53 10.52 28.65
C SER A 95 2.06 11.92 28.36
#